data_AF-A0A6V7JTC8-F1
#
_entry.id   AF-A0A6V7JTC8-F1
#
_cell.length_a   1.000
_cell.length_b   1.000
_cell.length_c   1.000
_cell.angle_alpha   90.00
_cell.angle_beta   90.00
_cell.angle_gamma   90.00
#
_symmetry.space_group_name_H-M   'P 1'
#
loop_
_entity.id
_entity.type
_entity.pdbx_description
1 polymer ?
#
loop_
_entity_poly.entity_id
_entity_poly.type
_entity_poly.pdbx_seq_one_letter_code
_entity_poly.pdbx_strand_id
1 'polypeptide(L)'
;EARNSDKGILVHCLAGVSRSVTITIAYLMHKCNLSLNDAFNLVRSRKANVAPNFHFMEQLHSFERELRDRDDRKRNNQRCIGACQPDGPCNCPAPSFLSPLDLGLSPDSGIEFDRWAASTPAE
;
A
#
# COMPACT_ATOMS: atom_id res chain seq x y z
N GLU A 1 1.54 -21.38 -10.07
CA GLU A 1 1.82 -22.55 -10.92
C GLU A 1 2.09 -22.18 -12.37
N ALA A 2 1.13 -21.73 -13.19
CA ALA A 2 1.40 -21.41 -14.60
C ALA A 2 2.54 -20.39 -14.83
N ARG A 3 2.60 -19.33 -14.00
CA ARG A 3 3.69 -18.33 -14.03
C ARG A 3 5.07 -18.90 -13.67
N ASN A 4 5.14 -19.96 -12.86
CA ASN A 4 6.41 -20.61 -12.50
C ASN A 4 6.85 -21.62 -13.57
N SER A 5 5.99 -21.93 -14.53
CA SER A 5 6.25 -22.86 -15.63
C SER A 5 6.27 -22.17 -16.99
N ASP A 6 6.38 -20.83 -17.01
CA ASP A 6 6.38 -19.99 -18.22
C ASP A 6 5.21 -20.26 -19.18
N LYS A 7 4.02 -20.56 -18.63
CA LYS A 7 2.79 -20.80 -19.39
C LYS A 7 1.86 -19.59 -19.37
N GLY A 8 1.22 -19.32 -20.51
CA GLY A 8 0.14 -18.34 -20.63
C GLY A 8 -1.19 -18.86 -20.08
N ILE A 9 -2.00 -17.95 -19.52
CA ILE A 9 -3.39 -18.22 -19.12
C ILE A 9 -4.31 -17.24 -19.86
N LEU A 10 -5.41 -17.75 -20.42
CA LEU A 10 -6.51 -16.93 -20.92
C LEU A 10 -7.58 -16.79 -19.84
N VAL A 11 -7.85 -15.55 -19.41
CA VAL A 11 -8.98 -15.23 -18.54
C VAL A 11 -10.06 -14.55 -19.38
N HIS A 12 -11.22 -15.18 -19.52
CA HIS A 12 -12.30 -14.64 -20.34
C HIS A 12 -13.68 -14.77 -19.66
N CYS A 13 -14.61 -13.97 -20.14
CA CYS A 13 -16.04 -14.14 -19.89
C CYS A 13 -16.76 -14.06 -21.24
N LEU A 14 -18.09 -13.85 -21.25
CA LEU A 14 -18.85 -13.78 -22.50
C LEU A 14 -18.39 -12.61 -23.40
N ALA A 15 -18.44 -11.37 -22.87
CA ALA A 15 -18.07 -10.17 -23.64
C ALA A 15 -16.64 -9.67 -23.35
N GLY A 16 -15.99 -10.19 -22.32
CA GLY A 16 -14.68 -9.71 -21.88
C GLY A 16 -14.69 -8.27 -21.34
N VAL A 17 -15.83 -7.75 -20.89
CA VAL A 17 -16.00 -6.34 -20.45
C VAL A 17 -16.00 -6.19 -18.93
N SER A 18 -16.63 -7.12 -18.20
CA SER A 18 -16.89 -7.00 -16.77
C SER A 18 -16.26 -8.13 -15.95
N ARG A 19 -16.85 -9.34 -15.92
CA ARG A 19 -16.42 -10.43 -15.02
C ARG A 19 -14.93 -10.78 -15.11
N SER A 20 -14.42 -11.08 -16.31
CA SER A 20 -13.00 -11.41 -16.50
C SER A 20 -12.08 -10.25 -16.17
N VAL A 21 -12.48 -9.02 -16.52
CA VAL A 21 -11.75 -7.78 -16.22
C VAL A 21 -11.62 -7.59 -14.72
N THR A 22 -12.70 -7.76 -13.95
CA THR A 22 -12.69 -7.66 -12.48
C THR A 22 -11.64 -8.59 -11.87
N ILE A 23 -11.60 -9.86 -12.31
CA ILE A 23 -10.62 -10.84 -11.81
C ILE A 23 -9.19 -10.45 -12.21
N THR A 24 -8.98 -9.95 -13.43
CA THR A 24 -7.67 -9.45 -13.87
C THR A 24 -7.19 -8.28 -13.03
N ILE A 25 -8.06 -7.30 -12.74
CA ILE A 25 -7.72 -6.14 -11.89
C ILE A 25 -7.36 -6.60 -10.48
N ALA A 26 -8.19 -7.44 -9.86
CA ALA A 26 -7.93 -7.98 -8.52
C ALA A 26 -6.59 -8.74 -8.47
N TYR A 27 -6.29 -9.54 -9.50
CA TYR A 27 -5.01 -10.24 -9.60
C TYR A 27 -3.83 -9.27 -9.65
N LEU A 28 -3.93 -8.21 -10.46
CA LEU A 28 -2.88 -7.20 -10.58
C LEU A 28 -2.67 -6.43 -9.27
N MET A 29 -3.74 -6.03 -8.60
CA MET A 29 -3.66 -5.41 -7.27
C MET A 29 -2.89 -6.31 -6.30
N HIS A 30 -3.28 -7.59 -6.21
CA HIS A 30 -2.70 -8.51 -5.24
C HIS A 30 -1.26 -8.93 -5.57
N LYS A 31 -0.92 -9.16 -6.84
CA LYS A 31 0.40 -9.67 -7.23
C LYS A 31 1.42 -8.60 -7.56
N CYS A 32 0.98 -7.43 -7.98
CA CYS A 32 1.86 -6.31 -8.35
C CYS A 32 1.79 -5.15 -7.36
N ASN A 33 1.03 -5.30 -6.26
CA ASN A 33 0.86 -4.29 -5.22
C ASN A 33 0.36 -2.93 -5.74
N LEU A 34 -0.52 -2.97 -6.74
CA LEU A 34 -1.09 -1.78 -7.37
C LEU A 34 -2.36 -1.33 -6.66
N SER A 35 -2.61 -0.02 -6.67
CA SER A 35 -3.92 0.52 -6.29
C SER A 35 -5.00 0.06 -7.28
N LEU A 36 -6.27 0.12 -6.87
CA LEU A 36 -7.37 -0.18 -7.79
C LEU A 36 -7.34 0.71 -9.04
N ASN A 37 -7.08 2.01 -8.86
CA ASN A 37 -7.02 2.96 -9.97
C ASN A 37 -5.89 2.61 -10.95
N ASP A 38 -4.70 2.29 -10.45
CA ASP A 38 -3.54 1.96 -11.30
C ASP A 38 -3.76 0.63 -12.03
N ALA A 39 -4.27 -0.38 -11.33
CA ALA A 39 -4.59 -1.66 -11.94
C ALA A 39 -5.68 -1.53 -13.02
N PHE A 40 -6.72 -0.73 -12.76
CA PHE A 40 -7.78 -0.44 -13.72
C PHE A 40 -7.25 0.29 -14.96
N ASN A 41 -6.46 1.35 -14.76
CA ASN A 41 -5.86 2.11 -15.86
C ASN A 41 -4.89 1.27 -16.68
N LEU A 42 -4.12 0.40 -16.04
CA LEU A 42 -3.26 -0.55 -16.73
C LEU A 42 -4.06 -1.49 -17.63
N VAL A 43 -5.15 -2.06 -17.14
CA VAL A 43 -6.02 -2.92 -17.96
C VAL A 43 -6.68 -2.12 -19.09
N ARG A 44 -7.17 -0.91 -18.80
CA ARG A 44 -7.81 -0.03 -19.79
C ARG A 44 -6.86 0.39 -20.90
N SER A 45 -5.57 0.59 -20.58
CA SER A 45 -4.53 0.90 -21.59
C SER A 45 -4.34 -0.22 -22.62
N ARG A 46 -4.64 -1.47 -22.25
CA ARG A 46 -4.55 -2.64 -23.14
C ARG A 46 -5.88 -2.97 -23.82
N LYS A 47 -7.00 -2.60 -23.19
CA LYS A 47 -8.35 -2.83 -23.69
C LYS A 47 -9.27 -1.67 -23.31
N ALA A 48 -9.60 -0.82 -24.28
CA ALA A 48 -10.33 0.42 -24.01
C ALA A 48 -11.78 0.24 -23.55
N ASN A 49 -12.44 -0.87 -23.94
CA ASN A 49 -13.85 -1.13 -23.66
C ASN A 49 -14.10 -1.93 -22.35
N VAL A 50 -13.23 -1.77 -21.37
CA VAL A 50 -13.43 -2.39 -20.05
C VAL A 50 -14.40 -1.59 -19.20
N ALA A 51 -15.37 -2.29 -18.62
CA ALA A 51 -16.40 -1.69 -17.78
C ALA A 51 -16.94 -2.76 -16.79
N PRO A 52 -16.24 -3.01 -15.68
CA PRO A 52 -16.82 -3.74 -14.56
C PRO A 52 -18.12 -3.05 -14.11
N ASN A 53 -19.15 -3.84 -13.79
CA ASN A 53 -20.37 -3.29 -13.20
C ASN A 53 -20.05 -2.66 -11.82
N PHE A 54 -20.88 -1.70 -11.40
CA PHE A 54 -20.80 -1.03 -10.10
C PHE A 54 -20.58 -1.99 -8.91
N HIS A 55 -21.33 -3.10 -8.84
CA HIS A 55 -21.16 -4.08 -7.75
C HIS A 55 -19.75 -4.70 -7.72
N PHE A 56 -19.14 -4.94 -8.88
CA PHE A 56 -17.76 -5.42 -8.93
C PHE A 56 -16.76 -4.33 -8.57
N MET A 57 -17.04 -3.07 -8.91
CA MET A 57 -16.19 -1.96 -8.48
C MET A 57 -16.21 -1.80 -6.95
N GLU A 58 -17.37 -1.93 -6.30
CA GLU A 58 -17.45 -1.92 -4.82
C GLU A 58 -16.70 -3.09 -4.18
N GLN A 59 -16.80 -4.28 -4.77
CA GLN A 59 -16.04 -5.45 -4.33
C GLN A 59 -14.52 -5.22 -4.50
N LEU A 60 -14.09 -4.60 -5.60
CA LEU A 60 -12.69 -4.27 -5.83
C LEU A 60 -12.17 -3.23 -4.84
N HIS A 61 -12.96 -2.20 -4.52
CA HIS A 61 -12.59 -1.23 -3.47
C HIS A 61 -12.47 -1.90 -2.10
N SER A 62 -13.38 -2.83 -1.78
CA SER A 62 -13.31 -3.59 -0.53
C SER A 62 -12.08 -4.48 -0.47
N PHE A 63 -11.78 -5.14 -1.58
CA PHE A 63 -10.57 -5.95 -1.72
C PHE A 63 -9.29 -5.11 -1.58
N GLU A 64 -9.25 -3.87 -2.08
CA GLU A 64 -8.11 -2.98 -1.89
C GLU A 64 -7.83 -2.69 -0.41
N ARG A 65 -8.88 -2.43 0.38
CA ARG A 65 -8.74 -2.21 1.83
C ARG A 65 -8.21 -3.47 2.52
N GLU A 66 -8.77 -4.63 2.19
CA GLU A 66 -8.32 -5.91 2.75
C GLU A 66 -6.86 -6.21 2.43
N LEU A 67 -6.39 -5.86 1.23
CA LEU A 67 -4.97 -5.99 0.87
C LEU A 67 -4.09 -5.09 1.74
N ARG A 68 -4.47 -3.83 1.93
CA ARG A 68 -3.73 -2.88 2.79
C ARG A 68 -3.65 -3.39 4.22
N ASP A 69 -4.77 -3.83 4.80
CA ASP A 69 -4.81 -4.37 6.16
C ASP A 69 -3.91 -5.61 6.31
N ARG A 70 -3.87 -6.48 5.30
CA ARG A 70 -2.99 -7.66 5.28
C ARG A 70 -1.52 -7.28 5.22
N ASP A 71 -1.17 -6.27 4.44
CA ASP A 71 0.22 -5.82 4.32
C ASP A 71 0.66 -5.05 5.57
N ASP A 72 -0.23 -4.28 6.21
CA ASP A 72 0.02 -3.67 7.51
C ASP A 72 0.24 -4.73 8.60
N ARG A 73 -0.56 -5.80 8.63
CA ARG A 73 -0.34 -6.93 9.55
C ARG A 73 1.00 -7.62 9.31
N LYS A 74 1.39 -7.87 8.05
CA LYS A 74 2.71 -8.44 7.75
C LYS A 74 3.84 -7.53 8.24
N ARG A 75 3.74 -6.22 7.94
CA ARG A 75 4.72 -5.22 8.38
C ARG A 75 4.80 -5.16 9.91
N ASN A 76 3.67 -5.24 10.60
CA ASN A 76 3.63 -5.26 12.06
C ASN A 76 4.22 -6.55 12.65
N ASN A 77 3.97 -7.71 12.04
CA ASN A 77 4.58 -8.99 12.43
C ASN A 77 6.08 -9.08 12.11
N GLN A 78 6.59 -8.26 11.19
CA GLN A 78 8.03 -8.10 10.92
C GLN A 78 8.70 -7.09 11.85
N ARG A 79 7.93 -6.28 12.56
CA ARG A 79 8.44 -5.37 13.59
C ARG A 79 8.70 -6.23 14.82
N CYS A 80 9.95 -6.27 15.29
CA CYS A 80 10.27 -6.89 16.58
C CYS A 80 9.49 -6.18 17.68
N ILE A 81 8.29 -6.70 18.00
CA ILE A 81 7.51 -6.30 19.16
C ILE A 81 8.22 -6.92 20.36
N GLY A 82 9.01 -6.09 21.04
CA GLY A 82 9.37 -6.29 22.45
C GLY A 82 9.76 -7.72 22.85
N ALA A 83 11.04 -8.05 22.64
CA ALA A 83 11.73 -8.96 23.55
C ALA A 83 12.98 -8.28 24.10
N CYS A 84 12.88 -7.00 24.46
CA CYS A 84 13.84 -6.37 25.33
C CYS A 84 13.36 -6.63 26.75
N GLN A 85 13.87 -7.69 27.37
CA GLN A 85 13.78 -7.81 28.83
C GLN A 85 14.46 -6.58 29.45
N PRO A 86 13.96 -6.06 30.58
CA PRO A 86 14.46 -4.83 31.19
C PRO A 86 15.98 -4.83 31.49
N ASP A 87 16.65 -5.99 31.51
CA ASP A 87 18.09 -6.11 31.80
C ASP A 87 18.87 -7.05 30.84
N GLY A 88 18.39 -7.29 29.61
CA GLY A 88 19.03 -8.21 28.65
C GLY A 88 19.51 -7.55 27.35
N PRO A 89 20.60 -8.03 26.70
CA PRO A 89 21.03 -7.51 25.41
C PRO A 89 19.98 -7.83 24.34
N CYS A 90 19.40 -6.77 23.79
CA CYS A 90 18.38 -6.85 22.77
C CYS A 90 18.99 -7.28 21.42
N ASN A 91 18.62 -8.47 20.97
CA ASN A 91 19.05 -8.99 19.66
C ASN A 91 17.94 -8.75 18.63
N CYS A 92 17.63 -7.50 18.36
CA CYS A 92 16.74 -7.10 17.27
C CYS A 92 17.56 -6.90 15.98
N PRO A 93 17.19 -7.52 14.85
CA PRO A 93 17.76 -7.16 13.55
C PRO A 93 17.32 -5.71 13.25
N ALA A 94 18.25 -4.77 13.35
CA ALA A 94 17.95 -3.38 13.02
C ALA A 94 17.47 -3.30 11.56
N PRO A 95 16.36 -2.60 11.26
CA PRO A 95 16.11 -2.19 9.89
C PRO A 95 17.29 -1.30 9.47
N SER A 96 17.91 -1.61 8.33
CA SER A 96 19.15 -0.99 7.84
C SER A 96 19.02 0.48 7.40
N PHE A 97 18.08 1.22 8.01
CA PHE A 97 17.81 2.63 7.73
C PHE A 97 18.11 3.56 8.92
N LEU A 98 18.59 3.04 10.05
CA LEU A 98 19.12 3.85 11.14
C LEU A 98 20.58 3.47 11.38
N SER A 99 21.47 4.07 10.59
CA SER A 99 22.85 4.27 11.01
C SER A 99 22.89 5.52 11.92
N PRO A 100 23.49 5.46 13.11
CA PRO A 100 23.43 6.53 14.10
C PRO A 100 24.44 7.65 13.79
N LEU A 101 24.08 8.54 12.86
CA LEU A 101 24.57 9.93 12.78
C LEU A 101 23.51 10.75 12.05
N ASP A 102 22.39 11.05 12.70
CA ASP A 102 21.73 12.33 12.43
C ASP A 102 21.02 12.81 13.69
N LEU A 103 21.42 14.02 14.12
CA LEU A 103 20.98 14.63 15.35
C LEU A 103 19.53 15.10 15.23
N GLY A 104 18.72 14.70 16.20
CA GLY A 104 17.79 15.63 16.82
C GLY A 104 16.35 15.62 16.29
N LEU A 105 15.46 15.54 17.28
CA LEU A 105 14.07 16.00 17.28
C LEU A 105 13.06 15.07 16.58
N SER A 106 12.47 14.22 17.42
CA SER A 106 11.13 13.68 17.21
C SER A 106 10.12 14.78 17.60
N PRO A 107 9.22 15.24 16.70
CA PRO A 107 8.13 16.11 17.09
C PRO A 107 6.91 15.25 17.40
N ASP A 108 6.76 14.91 18.69
CA ASP A 108 5.47 14.56 19.27
C ASP A 108 5.13 15.62 20.32
N SER A 109 4.05 16.36 20.09
CA SER A 109 3.16 16.97 21.10
C SER A 109 2.25 17.98 20.38
N GLY A 110 0.96 17.67 20.32
CA GLY A 110 -0.06 18.61 19.83
C GLY A 110 -0.36 19.76 20.81
N ILE A 111 -0.90 20.83 20.22
CA ILE A 111 -1.78 21.91 20.73
C ILE A 111 -1.24 23.02 21.69
N GLU A 112 -1.09 24.25 21.16
CA GLU A 112 -1.70 25.54 21.59
C GLU A 112 -1.09 26.71 20.75
N PHE A 113 -1.84 27.55 20.03
CA PHE A 113 -2.70 28.69 20.42
C PHE A 113 -1.94 30.05 20.47
N ASP A 114 -2.23 30.88 19.45
CA ASP A 114 -2.00 32.33 19.23
C ASP A 114 -0.74 33.05 19.81
N ARG A 115 0.06 33.66 18.92
CA ARG A 115 0.34 35.11 19.06
C ARG A 115 0.71 35.84 17.77
N TRP A 116 -0.02 36.92 17.59
CA TRP A 116 -0.07 37.94 16.55
C TRP A 116 1.06 38.99 16.64
N ALA A 117 1.39 39.54 15.46
CA ALA A 117 2.01 40.85 15.14
C ALA A 117 3.54 41.09 15.19
N ALA A 118 3.95 41.68 14.05
CA ALA A 118 4.88 42.81 13.85
C ALA A 118 6.36 42.52 14.14
N SER A 119 7.35 42.99 13.37
CA SER A 119 7.42 43.97 12.28
C SER A 119 8.86 43.94 11.73
N THR A 120 9.01 44.20 10.42
CA THR A 120 10.15 44.84 9.72
C THR A 120 11.60 44.40 9.98
N PRO A 121 12.36 44.00 8.94
CA PRO A 121 13.79 44.30 8.86
C PRO A 121 14.01 45.73 8.36
N ALA A 122 15.06 46.34 8.89
CA ALA A 122 15.55 47.66 8.55
C ALA A 122 16.05 47.74 7.09
N GLU A 123 15.67 48.81 6.40
CA GLU A 123 16.58 49.77 5.76
C GLU A 123 16.13 51.19 6.13
#